data_AF-A0A9Q0YII5-F1
#
_entry.id   AF-A0A9Q0YII5-F1
#
_cell.length_a   1.000
_cell.length_b   1.000
_cell.length_c   1.000
_cell.angle_alpha   90.00
_cell.angle_beta   90.00
_cell.angle_gamma   90.00
#
_symmetry.space_group_name_H-M   'P 1'
#
loop_
_entity.id
_entity.type
_entity.pdbx_description
1 polymer ?
#
loop_
_entity_poly.entity_id
_entity_poly.type
_entity_poly.pdbx_seq_one_letter_code
_entity_poly.pdbx_strand_id
1 'polypeptide(L)'
;MAKRASEIVIRNTFKPEKYTNMNKPFKLRDRVSLRRTKQGAASCISEMAVLMSCWKENDYSDKKCSKELETFNKCVAAAAAERKAAVKAMKEETSHGSQMTSKQVTRMLQKYPQPT
;
A
#
# COMPACT_ATOMS: atom_id res chain seq x y z
N MET A 1 -27.51 -29.51 -10.81
CA MET A 1 -28.06 -29.57 -9.45
C MET A 1 -27.95 -28.19 -8.75
N ALA A 2 -28.62 -27.15 -9.28
CA ALA A 2 -28.44 -25.75 -8.82
C ALA A 2 -29.66 -25.17 -8.06
N LYS A 3 -30.75 -25.94 -7.93
CA LYS A 3 -32.04 -25.42 -7.43
C LYS A 3 -32.12 -25.24 -5.91
N ARG A 4 -31.17 -25.75 -5.12
CA ARG A 4 -31.27 -25.75 -3.65
C ARG A 4 -30.93 -24.41 -2.99
N ALA A 5 -29.99 -23.64 -3.52
CA ALA A 5 -29.60 -22.38 -2.89
C ALA A 5 -30.70 -21.32 -2.94
N SER A 6 -31.38 -21.17 -4.10
CA SER A 6 -32.51 -20.26 -4.27
C SER A 6 -33.73 -20.66 -3.45
N GLU A 7 -33.95 -21.96 -3.24
CA GLU A 7 -35.11 -22.47 -2.50
C GLU A 7 -34.93 -22.34 -0.97
N ILE A 8 -33.70 -22.48 -0.47
CA ILE A 8 -33.37 -22.29 0.95
C ILE A 8 -33.48 -20.82 1.36
N VAL A 9 -33.15 -19.88 0.46
CA VAL A 9 -33.32 -18.43 0.71
C VAL A 9 -34.80 -18.04 0.86
N ILE A 10 -35.71 -18.73 0.13
CA ILE A 10 -37.16 -18.46 0.19
C ILE A 10 -37.79 -18.99 1.50
N ARG A 11 -37.22 -20.03 2.13
CA ARG A 11 -37.72 -20.57 3.41
C ARG A 11 -37.12 -19.89 4.65
N ASN A 12 -36.19 -18.96 4.48
CA ASN A 12 -35.52 -18.30 5.59
C ASN A 12 -36.37 -17.09 6.04
N THR A 13 -37.21 -17.26 7.06
CA THR A 13 -38.04 -16.20 7.67
C THR A 13 -37.23 -15.22 8.53
N PHE A 14 -35.90 -15.36 8.54
CA PHE A 14 -35.00 -14.51 9.30
C PHE A 14 -34.89 -13.12 8.67
N LYS A 15 -35.51 -12.12 9.32
CA LYS A 15 -35.33 -10.70 8.99
C LYS A 15 -34.19 -10.13 9.84
N PRO A 16 -33.03 -9.79 9.26
CA PRO A 16 -31.94 -9.23 10.04
C PRO A 16 -32.33 -7.85 10.59
N GLU A 17 -32.04 -7.61 11.87
CA GLU A 17 -32.32 -6.35 12.57
C GLU A 17 -31.63 -5.14 11.91
N LYS A 18 -30.51 -5.38 11.22
CA LYS A 18 -29.78 -4.39 10.41
C LYS A 18 -29.52 -4.94 9.01
N TYR A 19 -30.04 -4.26 8.00
CA TYR A 19 -29.77 -4.58 6.60
C TYR A 19 -28.41 -3.99 6.19
N THR A 20 -27.40 -4.85 6.02
CA THR A 20 -26.17 -4.42 5.34
C THR A 20 -26.45 -4.40 3.84
N ASN A 21 -26.32 -3.23 3.22
CA ASN A 21 -26.55 -3.11 1.78
C ASN A 21 -25.41 -3.81 1.03
N MET A 22 -25.66 -5.06 0.63
CA MET A 22 -24.76 -5.88 -0.16
C MET A 22 -24.92 -5.52 -1.64
N ASN A 23 -24.35 -4.39 -2.06
CA ASN A 23 -24.38 -3.93 -3.46
C ASN A 23 -23.66 -4.88 -4.46
N LYS A 24 -23.03 -5.95 -3.98
CA LYS A 24 -22.29 -6.91 -4.80
C LYS A 24 -22.76 -8.33 -4.48
N PRO A 25 -22.87 -9.20 -5.49
CA PRO A 25 -23.23 -10.59 -5.27
C PRO A 25 -22.16 -11.30 -4.43
N PHE A 26 -22.58 -12.28 -3.63
CA PHE A 26 -21.71 -13.18 -2.86
C PHE A 26 -21.02 -14.21 -3.74
N LYS A 27 -20.24 -13.74 -4.71
CA LYS A 27 -19.40 -14.57 -5.58
C LYS A 27 -17.97 -14.03 -5.57
N LEU A 28 -17.01 -14.94 -5.61
CA LEU A 28 -15.62 -14.56 -5.74
C LEU A 28 -15.37 -14.00 -7.15
N ARG A 29 -14.37 -13.11 -7.25
CA ARG A 29 -13.95 -12.50 -8.50
C ARG A 29 -12.68 -13.20 -8.99
N ASP A 30 -12.45 -13.19 -10.30
CA ASP A 30 -11.24 -13.77 -10.90
C ASP A 30 -9.99 -12.86 -10.76
N ARG A 31 -10.06 -11.86 -9.88
CA ARG A 31 -8.96 -10.93 -9.58
C ARG A 31 -8.97 -10.49 -8.13
N VAL A 32 -7.78 -10.23 -7.61
CA VAL A 32 -7.58 -9.66 -6.28
C VAL A 32 -7.26 -8.16 -6.37
N SER A 33 -7.49 -7.43 -5.29
CA SER A 33 -7.08 -6.02 -5.22
C SER A 33 -5.56 -5.92 -5.26
N LEU A 34 -5.05 -4.91 -5.96
CA LEU A 34 -3.63 -4.59 -5.90
C LEU A 34 -3.28 -4.14 -4.49
N ARG A 35 -2.14 -4.60 -3.99
CA ARG A 35 -1.59 -4.12 -2.72
C ARG A 35 -1.34 -2.63 -2.84
N ARG A 36 -1.98 -1.84 -1.97
CA ARG A 36 -1.73 -0.40 -1.89
C ARG A 36 -0.32 -0.17 -1.35
N THR A 37 0.45 0.66 -2.03
CA THR A 37 1.67 1.22 -1.49
C THR A 37 1.28 2.17 -0.37
N LYS A 38 1.90 2.06 0.82
CA LYS A 38 1.74 3.08 1.86
C LYS A 38 2.18 4.42 1.26
N GLN A 39 1.35 5.45 1.41
CA GLN A 39 1.77 6.81 1.07
C GLN A 39 2.99 7.12 1.94
N GLY A 40 4.08 7.59 1.31
CA GLY A 40 5.34 7.84 2.01
C GLY A 40 5.18 9.00 2.99
N ALA A 41 5.62 8.80 4.23
CA ALA A 41 5.87 9.92 5.13
C ALA A 41 7.04 10.75 4.59
N ALA A 42 7.08 12.05 4.90
CA ALA A 42 8.25 12.85 4.58
C ALA A 42 9.48 12.27 5.32
N SER A 43 10.52 11.94 4.56
CA SER A 43 11.80 11.50 5.09
C SER A 43 12.60 12.69 5.58
N CYS A 44 13.45 12.50 6.59
CA CYS A 44 14.43 13.48 7.07
C CYS A 44 13.83 14.74 7.75
N ILE A 45 12.67 14.61 8.41
CA ILE A 45 12.02 15.74 9.10
C ILE A 45 12.85 16.22 10.30
N SER A 46 13.49 15.31 11.02
CA SER A 46 14.35 15.62 12.18
C SER A 46 15.54 16.49 11.80
N GLU A 47 16.25 16.11 10.74
CA GLU A 47 17.43 16.81 10.24
C GLU A 47 17.03 18.15 9.65
N MET A 48 15.88 18.21 8.97
CA MET A 48 15.31 19.46 8.47
C MET A 48 15.00 20.42 9.63
N ALA A 49 14.44 19.93 10.75
CA ALA A 49 14.15 20.79 11.90
C ALA A 49 15.43 21.41 12.51
N VAL A 50 16.52 20.64 12.60
CA VAL A 50 17.82 21.10 13.10
C VAL A 50 18.47 22.12 12.16
N LEU A 51 18.40 21.90 10.84
CA LEU A 51 18.88 22.86 9.86
C LEU A 51 18.12 24.18 9.95
N MET A 52 16.80 24.11 10.11
CA MET A 52 15.93 25.29 10.23
C MET A 52 16.19 26.07 11.53
N SER A 53 16.53 25.39 12.63
CA SER A 53 16.93 26.09 13.86
C SER A 53 18.26 26.83 13.68
N CYS A 54 19.25 26.19 13.06
CA CYS A 54 20.53 26.85 12.79
C CYS A 54 20.36 28.05 11.87
N TRP A 55 19.58 27.91 10.79
CA TRP A 55 19.30 29.00 9.87
C TRP A 55 18.61 30.17 10.57
N LYS A 56 17.67 29.91 11.47
CA LYS A 56 16.98 30.96 12.23
C LYS A 56 17.93 31.79 13.11
N GLU A 57 18.96 31.17 13.67
CA GLU A 57 19.96 31.85 14.52
C GLU A 57 21.05 32.57 13.71
N ASN A 58 21.23 32.20 12.44
CA ASN A 58 22.39 32.60 11.62
C ASN A 58 22.00 33.32 10.32
N ASP A 59 20.82 33.95 10.28
CA ASP A 59 20.28 34.67 9.12
C ASP A 59 20.25 33.82 7.84
N TYR A 60 19.92 32.53 7.98
CA TYR A 60 19.83 31.57 6.88
C TYR A 60 21.14 31.42 6.08
N SER A 61 22.30 31.63 6.74
CA SER A 61 23.60 31.47 6.10
C SER A 61 24.06 30.00 6.07
N ASP A 62 24.10 29.41 4.88
CA ASP A 62 24.57 28.03 4.67
C ASP A 62 26.03 27.79 5.12
N LYS A 63 26.87 28.83 5.04
CA LYS A 63 28.27 28.73 5.48
C LYS A 63 28.37 28.49 6.99
N LYS A 64 27.48 29.12 7.77
CA LYS A 64 27.43 29.01 9.23
C LYS A 64 26.78 27.69 9.66
N CYS A 65 25.83 27.17 8.88
CA CYS A 65 25.10 25.92 9.14
C CYS A 65 25.57 24.73 8.28
N SER A 66 26.85 24.72 7.91
CA SER A 66 27.40 23.72 6.98
C SER A 66 27.31 22.29 7.51
N LYS A 67 27.45 22.11 8.83
CA LYS A 67 27.38 20.78 9.47
C LYS A 67 25.97 20.20 9.40
N GLU A 68 24.98 21.02 9.71
CA GLU A 68 23.55 20.69 9.70
C GLU A 68 23.06 20.45 8.27
N LEU A 69 23.62 21.19 7.31
CA LEU A 69 23.32 21.01 5.89
C LEU A 69 23.90 19.68 5.37
N GLU A 70 25.12 19.33 5.75
CA GLU A 70 25.72 18.04 5.41
C GLU A 70 24.94 16.86 5.99
N THR A 71 24.48 16.94 7.24
CA THR A 71 23.70 15.86 7.86
C THR A 71 22.34 15.69 7.18
N PHE A 72 21.66 16.79 6.88
CA PHE A 72 20.42 16.77 6.11
C PHE A 72 20.62 16.13 4.72
N ASN A 73 21.65 16.55 3.98
CA ASN A 73 21.95 16.02 2.65
C ASN A 73 22.29 14.52 2.67
N LYS A 74 22.99 14.05 3.69
CA LYS A 74 23.26 12.60 3.89
C LYS A 74 21.96 11.82 4.07
N CYS A 75 21.03 12.32 4.89
CA CYS A 75 19.73 11.69 5.06
C CYS A 75 18.93 11.67 3.74
N VAL A 76 18.90 12.79 3.00
CA VAL A 76 18.19 12.87 1.72
C VAL A 76 18.76 11.90 0.70
N ALA A 77 20.08 11.76 0.63
CA ALA A 77 20.74 10.81 -0.27
C ALA A 77 20.39 9.35 0.08
N ALA A 78 20.39 9.00 1.38
CA ALA A 78 19.98 7.68 1.85
C ALA A 78 18.51 7.39 1.54
N ALA A 79 17.60 8.31 1.86
CA ALA A 79 16.18 8.17 1.57
C ALA A 79 15.89 8.05 0.07
N ALA A 80 16.63 8.78 -0.78
CA ALA A 80 16.52 8.66 -2.23
C ALA A 80 16.99 7.29 -2.73
N ALA A 81 18.05 6.73 -2.15
CA ALA A 81 18.55 5.40 -2.48
C ALA A 81 17.53 4.31 -2.08
N GLU A 82 16.98 4.38 -0.88
CA GLU A 82 15.94 3.47 -0.40
C GLU A 82 14.69 3.51 -1.27
N ARG A 83 14.22 4.72 -1.66
CA ARG A 83 13.07 4.87 -2.55
C ARG A 83 13.33 4.23 -3.91
N LYS A 84 14.53 4.42 -4.47
CA LYS A 84 14.91 3.78 -5.74
C LYS A 84 14.95 2.25 -5.60
N ALA A 85 15.48 1.72 -4.50
CA ALA A 85 15.50 0.29 -4.22
C ALA A 85 14.08 -0.29 -4.06
N ALA A 86 13.19 0.39 -3.33
CA ALA A 86 11.80 -0.03 -3.16
C ALA A 86 11.02 -0.04 -4.48
N VAL A 87 11.23 0.97 -5.34
CA VAL A 87 10.61 1.01 -6.68
C VAL A 87 11.11 -0.14 -7.56
N LYS A 88 12.41 -0.46 -7.50
CA LYS A 88 12.97 -1.61 -8.22
C LYS A 88 12.37 -2.92 -7.72
N ALA A 89 12.31 -3.13 -6.40
CA ALA A 89 11.72 -4.32 -5.78
C ALA A 89 10.21 -4.48 -6.05
N MET A 90 9.48 -3.40 -6.36
CA MET A 90 8.09 -3.49 -6.80
C MET A 90 7.93 -3.81 -8.30
N LYS A 91 8.94 -3.48 -9.11
CA LYS A 91 8.93 -3.76 -10.56
C LYS A 91 9.34 -5.20 -10.83
N GLU A 92 10.37 -5.67 -10.16
CA GLU A 92 10.65 -7.09 -10.12
C GLU A 92 9.48 -7.76 -9.39
N GLU A 93 8.80 -8.71 -10.03
CA GLU A 93 7.71 -9.50 -9.42
C GLU A 93 8.29 -10.48 -8.36
N THR A 94 9.28 -10.02 -7.59
CA THR A 94 9.94 -10.73 -6.51
C THR A 94 8.92 -10.98 -5.41
N SER A 95 8.55 -12.25 -5.27
CA SER A 95 7.75 -12.74 -4.16
C SER A 95 8.46 -12.37 -2.86
N HIS A 96 7.89 -11.45 -2.09
CA HIS A 96 8.41 -11.13 -0.76
C HIS A 96 7.99 -12.26 0.19
N GLY A 97 8.88 -13.26 0.36
CA GLY A 97 8.66 -14.40 1.25
C GLY A 97 7.60 -15.39 0.74
N SER A 98 6.84 -15.99 1.67
CA SER A 98 5.85 -17.05 1.43
C SER A 98 4.55 -16.58 0.72
N GLN A 99 4.39 -15.28 0.44
CA GLN A 99 3.15 -14.73 -0.13
C GLN A 99 3.35 -14.30 -1.59
N MET A 100 2.56 -14.88 -2.51
CA MET A 100 2.53 -14.48 -3.92
C MET A 100 2.09 -13.02 -4.10
N THR A 101 2.60 -12.37 -5.13
CA THR A 101 2.18 -11.01 -5.50
C THR A 101 0.73 -11.02 -6.03
N SER A 102 -0.01 -9.94 -5.79
CA SER A 102 -1.39 -9.78 -6.28
C SER A 102 -1.55 -10.01 -7.80
N LYS A 103 -0.52 -9.68 -8.60
CA LYS A 103 -0.48 -9.95 -10.04
C LYS A 103 -0.37 -11.44 -10.35
N GLN A 104 0.52 -12.16 -9.66
CA GLN A 104 0.66 -13.61 -9.82
C GLN A 104 -0.62 -14.33 -9.43
N VAL A 105 -1.25 -13.95 -8.31
CA VAL A 105 -2.54 -14.53 -7.88
C VAL A 105 -3.63 -14.24 -8.91
N THR A 106 -3.71 -13.01 -9.43
CA THR A 106 -4.70 -12.66 -10.47
C THR A 106 -4.48 -13.47 -11.75
N ARG A 107 -3.24 -13.65 -12.21
CA ARG A 107 -2.94 -14.53 -13.37
C ARG A 107 -3.36 -15.97 -13.12
N MET A 108 -3.21 -16.48 -11.89
CA MET A 108 -3.63 -17.83 -11.51
C MET A 108 -5.16 -17.97 -11.52
N LEU A 109 -5.87 -17.02 -10.92
CA LEU A 109 -7.34 -17.01 -10.88
C LEU A 109 -7.96 -16.88 -12.28
N GLN A 110 -7.34 -16.13 -13.18
CA GLN A 110 -7.78 -16.01 -14.57
C GLN A 110 -7.68 -17.32 -15.36
N LYS A 111 -6.73 -18.19 -15.02
CA LYS A 111 -6.60 -19.52 -15.66
C LYS A 111 -7.70 -20.48 -15.20
N TYR A 112 -8.23 -20.30 -13.99
CA TYR A 112 -9.25 -21.16 -13.37
C TYR A 112 -10.38 -20.29 -12.79
N PRO A 113 -11.22 -19.70 -13.66
CA PRO A 113 -12.30 -18.82 -13.22
C PRO A 113 -13.36 -19.58 -12.44
N GLN A 114 -14.07 -18.88 -11.55
CA GLN A 114 -15.17 -19.51 -10.83
C GLN A 114 -16.37 -19.79 -11.72
N PRO A 115 -17.06 -20.93 -11.54
CA PRO A 115 -18.31 -21.18 -12.25
C PRO A 115 -19.35 -20.12 -11.83
N THR A 116 -19.98 -19.51 -12.83
CA THR A 116 -20.97 -18.42 -12.67
C THR A 116 -22.28 -18.88 -12.06
#